data_AF-A0A537MGA6-F1
#
_entry.id   AF-A0A537MGA6-F1
#
_cell.length_a   1.000
_cell.length_b   1.000
_cell.length_c   1.000
_cell.angle_alpha   90.00
_cell.angle_beta   90.00
_cell.angle_gamma   90.00
#
_symmetry.space_group_name_H-M   'P 1'
#
loop_
_entity.id
_entity.type
_entity.pdbx_description
1 polymer ?
#
loop_
_entity_poly.entity_id
_entity_poly.type
_entity_poly.pdbx_seq_one_letter_code
_entity_poly.pdbx_strand_id
1 'polypeptide(L)'
;MRPSRSWPLPALLPLAAAAAQPASDRAGNGVASPPPDALETIVVTARPGPLPPLRDAIDYFRLFCFEANRLTGRSAAPEDRDWQPLDSAARERLGIADPQAGAFGLADRARRRTLLLKIERIDRPGRLVESRCTLIVIGGDEHARLASGMAALFRGPGTQRHVGEADGVPSLPGWRQWLWTGMPARGSRSWRVVAPPRGSGPTSLVVTDLRFYDQYDFLIGDLKTRDDGRPLSILSFAYTTRAGH
;
A
#
# COMPACT_ATOMS: atom_id res chain seq x y z
N MET A 1 -51.65 -26.41 -60.77
CA MET A 1 -50.72 -27.54 -60.51
C MET A 1 -49.44 -27.00 -59.89
N ARG A 2 -49.09 -27.46 -58.68
CA ARG A 2 -47.75 -27.33 -58.07
C ARG A 2 -46.74 -28.17 -58.90
N PRO A 3 -45.44 -27.83 -58.98
CA PRO A 3 -44.44 -28.07 -57.92
C PRO A 3 -43.35 -26.95 -57.89
N SER A 4 -42.27 -26.87 -57.12
CA SER A 4 -41.57 -27.66 -56.10
C SER A 4 -40.75 -26.62 -55.28
N ARG A 5 -40.72 -26.74 -53.95
CA ARG A 5 -39.92 -25.87 -53.07
C ARG A 5 -38.51 -26.42 -52.92
N SER A 6 -37.50 -25.66 -53.35
CA SER A 6 -36.10 -25.82 -52.94
C SER A 6 -35.84 -25.02 -51.66
N TRP A 7 -35.16 -25.64 -50.70
CA TRP A 7 -34.73 -25.03 -49.44
C TRP A 7 -33.35 -24.40 -49.61
N PRO A 8 -33.07 -23.17 -49.12
CA PRO A 8 -31.71 -22.73 -48.85
C PRO A 8 -31.33 -22.96 -47.38
N LEU A 9 -30.05 -23.27 -47.20
CA LEU A 9 -29.32 -23.52 -45.95
C LEU A 9 -29.38 -22.35 -44.96
N PRO A 10 -29.22 -22.59 -43.64
CA PRO A 10 -29.11 -21.52 -42.66
C PRO A 10 -27.78 -20.78 -42.80
N ALA A 11 -27.85 -19.46 -42.89
CA ALA A 11 -26.71 -18.56 -42.80
C ALA A 11 -26.11 -18.62 -41.39
N LEU A 12 -24.82 -18.95 -41.32
CA LEU A 12 -24.01 -18.86 -40.10
C LEU A 12 -23.89 -17.38 -39.68
N LEU A 13 -24.11 -17.15 -38.39
CA LEU A 13 -23.95 -15.89 -37.66
C LEU A 13 -22.61 -15.20 -37.96
N PRO A 14 -22.56 -13.85 -38.03
CA PRO A 14 -21.29 -13.15 -37.94
C PRO A 14 -20.81 -13.20 -36.49
N LEU A 15 -19.73 -13.94 -36.23
CA LEU A 15 -18.93 -13.77 -35.03
C LEU A 15 -18.35 -12.35 -35.03
N ALA A 16 -18.72 -11.57 -34.02
CA ALA A 16 -18.00 -10.38 -33.62
C ALA A 16 -16.57 -10.81 -33.22
N ALA A 17 -15.60 -10.55 -34.10
CA ALA A 17 -14.19 -10.63 -33.74
C ALA A 17 -13.75 -9.25 -33.27
N ALA A 18 -13.52 -9.19 -31.97
CA ALA A 18 -12.96 -8.12 -31.17
C ALA A 18 -12.01 -7.18 -31.93
N ALA A 19 -12.29 -5.88 -31.81
CA ALA A 19 -11.27 -4.86 -31.98
C ALA A 19 -10.16 -5.14 -30.97
N ALA A 20 -9.02 -5.60 -31.47
CA ALA A 20 -7.79 -5.67 -30.69
C ALA A 20 -7.41 -4.26 -30.25
N GLN A 21 -7.66 -3.94 -28.98
CA GLN A 21 -6.96 -2.85 -28.33
C GLN A 21 -5.53 -3.33 -28.03
N PRO A 22 -4.52 -2.48 -28.26
CA PRO A 22 -3.14 -2.90 -28.12
C PRO A 22 -2.85 -3.22 -26.65
N ALA A 23 -2.12 -4.32 -26.46
CA ALA A 23 -1.42 -4.63 -25.23
C ALA A 23 -0.63 -3.39 -24.80
N SER A 24 -1.08 -2.74 -23.71
CA SER A 24 -0.23 -1.79 -23.01
C SER A 24 0.71 -2.62 -22.16
N ASP A 25 1.83 -3.00 -22.78
CA ASP A 25 3.06 -3.30 -22.08
C ASP A 25 3.49 -2.01 -21.36
N ARG A 26 2.93 -1.77 -20.18
CA ARG A 26 3.56 -0.90 -19.19
C ARG A 26 4.11 -1.79 -18.09
N ALA A 27 5.36 -2.15 -18.29
CA ALA A 27 6.31 -2.37 -17.22
C ALA A 27 6.34 -1.12 -16.32
N GLY A 28 5.35 -0.98 -15.46
CA GLY A 28 5.52 -0.25 -14.22
C GLY A 28 6.34 -1.16 -13.33
N ASN A 29 7.58 -0.76 -13.01
CA ASN A 29 8.26 -1.27 -11.83
C ASN A 29 7.45 -0.85 -10.59
N GLY A 30 6.28 -1.45 -10.40
CA GLY A 30 5.68 -1.57 -9.09
C GLY A 30 6.65 -2.45 -8.33
N VAL A 31 7.30 -1.89 -7.32
CA VAL A 31 7.99 -2.73 -6.34
C VAL A 31 6.92 -3.68 -5.79
N ALA A 32 6.94 -4.91 -6.28
CA ALA A 32 6.03 -5.94 -5.84
C ALA A 32 6.29 -6.08 -4.35
N SER A 33 5.24 -5.97 -3.53
CA SER A 33 5.35 -6.44 -2.16
C SER A 33 5.84 -7.89 -2.24
N PRO A 34 6.87 -8.26 -1.47
CA PRO A 34 7.40 -9.60 -1.50
C PRO A 34 6.27 -10.61 -1.24
N PRO A 35 6.36 -11.83 -1.80
CA PRO A 35 5.39 -12.86 -1.52
C PRO A 35 5.26 -13.03 0.00
N PRO A 36 4.03 -13.08 0.55
CA PRO A 36 3.78 -13.13 1.99
C PRO A 36 4.67 -14.08 2.79
N ASP A 37 4.95 -15.26 2.24
CA ASP A 37 5.67 -16.33 2.91
C ASP A 37 7.16 -15.99 3.10
N ALA A 38 7.72 -15.10 2.28
CA ALA A 38 9.10 -14.64 2.43
C ALA A 38 9.28 -13.79 3.71
N LEU A 39 8.23 -13.08 4.13
CA LEU A 39 8.27 -12.17 5.28
C LEU A 39 8.45 -12.93 6.60
N GLU A 40 7.82 -14.09 6.72
CA GLU A 40 7.81 -14.90 7.96
C GLU A 40 9.18 -15.52 8.28
N THR A 41 10.08 -15.56 7.30
CA THR A 41 11.44 -16.11 7.46
C THR A 41 12.46 -15.05 7.87
N ILE A 42 12.07 -13.79 7.98
CA ILE A 42 12.98 -12.70 8.33
C ILE A 42 13.22 -12.73 9.85
N VAL A 43 14.48 -13.01 10.22
CA VAL A 43 14.94 -13.02 11.61
C VAL A 43 15.69 -11.72 11.88
N VAL A 44 15.32 -11.03 12.96
CA VAL A 44 15.93 -9.75 13.36
C VAL A 44 16.61 -9.90 14.71
N THR A 45 17.87 -9.45 14.80
CA THR A 45 18.63 -9.39 16.06
C THR A 45 18.68 -7.96 16.58
N ALA A 46 17.62 -7.52 17.27
CA ALA A 46 17.61 -6.23 17.98
C ALA A 46 18.33 -6.35 19.34
N ARG A 47 19.04 -5.30 19.77
CA ARG A 47 19.63 -5.25 21.11
C ARG A 47 18.52 -5.06 22.16
N PRO A 48 18.53 -5.79 23.28
CA PRO A 48 17.62 -5.51 24.38
C PRO A 48 17.99 -4.16 25.03
N GLY A 49 17.06 -3.21 25.01
CA GLY A 49 17.17 -1.91 25.69
C GLY A 49 15.87 -1.53 26.39
N PRO A 50 15.91 -0.69 27.44
CA PRO A 50 14.70 -0.12 28.02
C PRO A 50 14.15 0.96 27.07
N LEU A 51 13.09 0.64 26.35
CA LEU A 51 12.33 1.59 25.52
C LEU A 51 11.46 2.50 26.40
N PRO A 52 11.36 3.81 26.12
CA PRO A 52 10.12 4.52 26.42
C PRO A 52 9.01 3.92 25.55
N PRO A 53 7.85 3.51 26.11
CA PRO A 53 6.90 2.68 25.39
C PRO A 53 6.14 3.51 24.34
N LEU A 54 6.47 3.34 23.05
CA LEU A 54 5.42 3.43 22.04
C LEU A 54 4.53 2.20 22.21
N ARG A 55 3.23 2.45 22.38
CA ARG A 55 2.31 1.52 23.02
C ARG A 55 1.76 0.47 22.07
N ASP A 56 1.97 0.56 20.77
CA ASP A 56 1.57 -0.42 19.76
C ASP A 56 2.19 -0.08 18.38
N ALA A 57 1.95 -0.91 17.36
CA ALA A 57 2.43 -0.69 16.00
C ALA A 57 1.79 0.55 15.34
N ILE A 58 0.61 0.99 15.80
CA ILE A 58 -0.03 2.20 15.28
C ILE A 58 0.77 3.43 15.71
N ASP A 59 1.29 3.45 16.94
CA ASP A 59 2.19 4.53 17.39
C ASP A 59 3.48 4.59 16.55
N TYR A 60 4.11 3.44 16.26
CA TYR A 60 5.28 3.38 15.39
C TYR A 60 4.96 3.84 13.96
N PHE A 61 3.86 3.36 13.39
CA PHE A 61 3.40 3.77 12.06
C PHE A 61 3.08 5.26 12.02
N ARG A 62 2.43 5.78 13.06
CA ARG A 62 2.15 7.20 13.20
C ARG A 62 3.43 8.01 13.20
N LEU A 63 4.40 7.63 14.02
CA LEU A 63 5.66 8.35 14.17
C LEU A 63 6.47 8.35 12.87
N PHE A 64 6.75 7.17 12.31
CA PHE A 64 7.70 7.02 11.21
C PHE A 64 7.10 7.23 9.83
N CYS A 65 5.83 6.86 9.65
CA CYS A 65 5.15 6.92 8.36
C CYS A 65 4.23 8.13 8.28
N PHE A 66 3.20 8.21 9.12
CA PHE A 66 2.11 9.18 8.92
C PHE A 66 2.51 10.61 9.29
N GLU A 67 2.86 10.88 10.55
CA GLU A 67 3.18 12.24 11.04
C GLU A 67 4.50 12.74 10.46
N ALA A 68 5.51 11.89 10.33
CA ALA A 68 6.77 12.26 9.67
C ALA A 68 6.51 12.78 8.25
N ASN A 69 5.78 12.02 7.42
CA ASN A 69 5.43 12.49 6.08
C ASN A 69 4.54 13.74 6.14
N ARG A 70 3.52 13.75 7.00
CA ARG A 70 2.58 14.86 7.12
C ARG A 70 3.24 16.17 7.52
N LEU A 71 4.27 16.14 8.37
CA LEU A 71 4.93 17.32 8.93
C LEU A 71 6.16 17.74 8.13
N THR A 72 6.91 16.78 7.59
CA THR A 72 8.22 17.04 6.98
C THR A 72 8.26 16.76 5.47
N GLY A 73 7.22 16.11 4.93
CA GLY A 73 7.18 15.63 3.55
C GLY A 73 8.04 14.40 3.30
N ARG A 74 8.56 13.76 4.35
CA ARG A 74 9.43 12.58 4.28
C ARG A 74 9.14 11.63 5.44
N SER A 75 9.28 10.32 5.21
CA SER A 75 9.24 9.33 6.28
C SER A 75 10.47 9.47 7.20
N ALA A 76 10.33 9.13 8.47
CA ALA A 76 11.43 9.19 9.43
C ALA A 76 12.06 7.81 9.62
N ALA A 77 13.39 7.76 9.57
CA ALA A 77 14.14 6.60 10.01
C ALA A 77 14.15 6.53 11.55
N PRO A 78 14.16 5.33 12.13
CA PRO A 78 14.34 5.18 13.56
C PRO A 78 15.77 5.56 13.95
N GLU A 79 15.91 6.41 14.97
CA GLU A 79 17.20 6.79 15.55
C GLU A 79 17.56 5.95 16.79
N ASP A 80 16.60 5.16 17.28
CA ASP A 80 16.77 4.28 18.44
C ASP A 80 17.62 3.05 18.07
N ARG A 81 18.58 2.72 18.94
CA ARG A 81 19.46 1.54 18.85
C ARG A 81 18.71 0.20 18.82
N ASP A 82 17.46 0.15 19.24
CA ASP A 82 16.68 -1.08 19.25
C ASP A 82 16.21 -1.43 17.83
N TRP A 83 16.09 -0.45 16.94
CA TRP A 83 15.93 -0.68 15.51
C TRP A 83 17.28 -0.95 14.86
N GLN A 84 17.37 -2.05 14.14
CA GLN A 84 18.59 -2.45 13.43
C GLN A 84 18.37 -2.37 11.93
N PRO A 85 19.34 -1.86 11.15
CA PRO A 85 19.30 -1.97 9.71
C PRO A 85 19.16 -3.44 9.29
N LEU A 86 18.32 -3.69 8.29
CA LEU A 86 18.18 -5.04 7.74
C LEU A 86 19.41 -5.41 6.90
N ASP A 87 19.86 -6.65 7.04
CA ASP A 87 20.93 -7.19 6.21
C ASP A 87 20.47 -7.38 4.75
N SER A 88 21.43 -7.65 3.85
CA SER A 88 21.16 -7.77 2.41
C SER A 88 20.13 -8.87 2.09
N ALA A 89 20.15 -9.98 2.81
CA ALA A 89 19.26 -11.11 2.55
C ALA A 89 17.82 -10.80 2.98
N ALA A 90 17.64 -10.13 4.11
CA ALA A 90 16.34 -9.63 4.57
C ALA A 90 15.82 -8.52 3.64
N ARG A 91 16.70 -7.62 3.16
CA ARG A 91 16.34 -6.59 2.19
C ARG A 91 15.83 -7.18 0.88
N GLU A 92 16.53 -8.19 0.36
CA GLU A 92 16.12 -8.92 -0.85
C GLU A 92 14.77 -9.60 -0.65
N ARG A 93 14.57 -10.31 0.46
CA ARG A 93 13.27 -10.92 0.81
C ARG A 93 12.15 -9.91 1.00
N LEU A 94 12.46 -8.66 1.35
CA LEU A 94 11.49 -7.56 1.42
C LEU A 94 11.21 -6.87 0.08
N GLY A 95 11.86 -7.32 -1.00
CA GLY A 95 11.79 -6.65 -2.29
C GLY A 95 12.32 -5.22 -2.24
N ILE A 96 13.35 -4.95 -1.44
CA ILE A 96 14.02 -3.64 -1.39
C ILE A 96 15.11 -3.62 -2.44
N ALA A 97 14.80 -3.07 -3.63
CA ALA A 97 15.76 -2.99 -4.72
C ALA A 97 16.77 -1.83 -4.56
N ASP A 98 16.33 -0.70 -3.99
CA ASP A 98 17.21 0.46 -3.78
C ASP A 98 18.11 0.23 -2.55
N PRO A 99 19.46 0.22 -2.71
CA PRO A 99 20.37 0.08 -1.59
C PRO A 99 20.33 1.27 -0.61
N GLN A 100 19.87 2.44 -1.04
CA GLN A 100 19.73 3.63 -0.21
C GLN A 100 18.38 3.72 0.51
N ALA A 101 17.43 2.84 0.20
CA ALA A 101 16.15 2.78 0.90
C ALA A 101 16.35 2.43 2.38
N GLY A 102 15.65 3.16 3.25
CA GLY A 102 15.66 2.88 4.69
C GLY A 102 14.97 1.56 4.97
N ALA A 103 15.64 0.63 5.65
CA ALA A 103 15.09 -0.67 5.97
C ALA A 103 15.57 -1.13 7.34
N PHE A 104 14.63 -1.31 8.27
CA PHE A 104 14.93 -1.52 9.68
C PHE A 104 14.06 -2.62 10.25
N GLY A 105 14.57 -3.32 11.26
CA GLY A 105 13.84 -4.34 12.01
C GLY A 105 13.93 -4.10 13.50
N LEU A 106 12.86 -4.44 14.21
CA LEU A 106 12.78 -4.46 15.68
C LEU A 106 12.15 -5.78 16.12
N ALA A 107 12.82 -6.50 17.03
CA ALA A 107 12.27 -7.68 17.67
C ALA A 107 11.78 -7.35 19.08
N ASP A 108 10.48 -7.42 19.32
CA ASP A 108 9.84 -7.10 20.59
C ASP A 108 9.37 -8.39 21.26
N ARG A 109 10.25 -8.96 22.08
CA ARG A 109 9.99 -10.22 22.78
C ARG A 109 8.88 -10.11 23.82
N ALA A 110 8.73 -8.94 24.46
CA ALA A 110 7.71 -8.73 25.47
C ALA A 110 6.30 -8.87 24.88
N ARG A 111 6.13 -8.43 23.63
CA ARG A 111 4.87 -8.53 22.89
C ARG A 111 4.81 -9.67 21.88
N ARG A 112 5.85 -10.52 21.84
CA ARG A 112 5.97 -11.66 20.92
C ARG A 112 5.75 -11.24 19.45
N ARG A 113 6.30 -10.09 19.06
CA ARG A 113 6.16 -9.53 17.72
C ARG A 113 7.49 -9.11 17.14
N THR A 114 7.55 -9.05 15.82
CA THR A 114 8.61 -8.42 15.05
C THR A 114 8.01 -7.30 14.21
N LEU A 115 8.65 -6.14 14.21
CA LEU A 115 8.30 -5.02 13.35
C LEU A 115 9.39 -4.84 12.28
N LEU A 116 8.98 -4.68 11.02
CA LEU A 116 9.87 -4.32 9.93
C LEU A 116 9.41 -3.00 9.33
N LEU A 117 10.32 -2.04 9.17
CA LEU A 117 10.05 -0.72 8.60
C LEU A 117 10.81 -0.59 7.28
N LYS A 118 10.10 -0.20 6.23
CA LYS A 118 10.63 0.05 4.89
C LYS A 118 10.27 1.47 4.45
N ILE A 119 11.25 2.24 4.01
CA ILE A 119 11.11 3.62 3.54
C ILE A 119 11.69 3.69 2.13
N GLU A 120 10.82 3.95 1.16
CA GLU A 120 11.15 3.92 -0.26
C GLU A 120 10.81 5.22 -0.93
N ARG A 121 11.58 5.53 -1.97
CA ARG A 121 11.28 6.55 -2.96
C ARG A 121 11.23 5.86 -4.31
N ILE A 122 10.09 5.94 -4.99
CA ILE A 122 9.85 5.25 -6.24
C ILE A 122 9.61 6.32 -7.31
N ASP A 123 10.50 6.36 -8.30
CA ASP A 123 10.28 7.20 -9.49
C ASP A 123 9.21 6.55 -10.38
N ARG A 124 8.23 7.35 -10.77
CA ARG A 124 7.07 6.96 -11.56
C ARG A 124 7.08 7.73 -12.90
N PRO A 125 6.47 7.17 -13.96
CA PRO A 125 6.35 7.87 -15.25
C PRO A 125 5.74 9.27 -15.11
N GLY A 126 6.11 10.18 -16.01
CA GLY A 126 5.58 11.55 -15.98
C GLY A 126 6.24 12.48 -14.96
N ARG A 127 7.48 12.16 -14.52
CA ARG A 127 8.19 12.85 -13.43
C ARG A 127 7.37 12.82 -12.15
N LEU A 128 6.78 11.68 -11.83
CA LEU A 128 6.09 11.49 -10.55
C LEU A 128 7.05 10.82 -9.57
N VAL A 129 6.96 11.16 -8.30
CA VAL A 129 7.73 10.53 -7.23
C VAL A 129 6.74 10.07 -6.19
N GLU A 130 6.82 8.79 -5.84
CA GLU A 130 6.08 8.22 -4.73
C GLU A 130 7.03 7.98 -3.54
N SER A 131 6.75 8.67 -2.43
CA SER A 131 7.34 8.36 -1.13
C SER A 131 6.47 7.32 -0.44
N ARG A 132 7.02 6.14 -0.13
CA ARG A 132 6.30 5.04 0.51
C ARG A 132 6.95 4.66 1.83
N CYS A 133 6.15 4.55 2.88
CA CYS A 133 6.56 4.04 4.18
C CYS A 133 5.68 2.84 4.54
N THR A 134 6.31 1.72 4.86
CA THR A 134 5.60 0.48 5.19
C THR A 134 6.10 -0.07 6.51
N LEU A 135 5.17 -0.32 7.44
CA LEU A 135 5.41 -1.04 8.68
C LEU A 135 4.75 -2.42 8.59
N ILE A 136 5.54 -3.47 8.73
CA ILE A 136 5.10 -4.86 8.75
C ILE A 136 5.13 -5.34 10.19
N VAL A 137 4.05 -5.95 10.64
CA VAL A 137 3.87 -6.51 11.98
C VAL A 137 3.74 -8.03 11.84
N ILE A 138 4.64 -8.77 12.45
CA ILE A 138 4.64 -10.24 12.45
C ILE A 138 4.45 -10.73 13.89
N GLY A 139 3.37 -11.46 14.15
CA GLY A 139 3.01 -11.93 15.49
C GLY A 139 2.51 -10.82 16.42
N GLY A 140 2.21 -11.20 17.67
CA GLY A 140 1.54 -10.33 18.64
C GLY A 140 0.01 -10.39 18.55
N ASP A 141 -0.67 -9.62 19.41
CA ASP A 141 -2.13 -9.65 19.60
C ASP A 141 -2.85 -8.40 19.06
N GLU A 142 -2.10 -7.43 18.58
CA GLU A 142 -2.62 -6.11 18.19
C GLU A 142 -3.36 -6.08 16.85
N HIS A 143 -3.26 -7.14 16.04
CA HIS A 143 -3.77 -7.19 14.67
C HIS A 143 -5.27 -6.86 14.56
N ALA A 144 -6.07 -7.29 15.54
CA ALA A 144 -7.51 -7.01 15.57
C ALA A 144 -7.83 -5.51 15.76
N ARG A 145 -6.91 -4.73 16.33
CA ARG A 145 -7.10 -3.30 16.64
C ARG A 145 -6.50 -2.38 15.58
N LEU A 146 -5.63 -2.87 14.69
CA LEU A 146 -4.93 -2.06 13.70
C LEU A 146 -5.89 -1.28 12.79
N ALA A 147 -7.00 -1.90 12.36
CA ALA A 147 -7.99 -1.23 11.51
C ALA A 147 -8.61 -0.01 12.22
N SER A 148 -8.93 -0.13 13.51
CA SER A 148 -9.45 0.99 14.30
C SER A 148 -8.40 2.08 14.53
N GLY A 149 -7.14 1.70 14.74
CA GLY A 149 -6.04 2.65 14.89
C GLY A 149 -5.78 3.44 13.60
N MET A 150 -5.74 2.75 12.46
CA MET A 150 -5.65 3.40 11.14
C MET A 150 -6.84 4.31 10.89
N ALA A 151 -8.06 3.85 11.18
CA ALA A 151 -9.26 4.68 11.06
C ALA A 151 -9.20 5.95 11.93
N ALA A 152 -8.62 5.87 13.13
CA ALA A 152 -8.42 7.03 13.99
C ALA A 152 -7.38 8.01 13.40
N LEU A 153 -6.27 7.51 12.87
CA LEU A 153 -5.24 8.33 12.20
C LEU A 153 -5.80 9.08 10.98
N PHE A 154 -6.61 8.39 10.18
CA PHE A 154 -7.25 8.93 8.98
C PHE A 154 -8.62 9.58 9.25
N ARG A 155 -9.06 9.67 10.51
CA ARG A 155 -10.36 10.22 10.96
C ARG A 155 -11.55 9.74 10.12
N GLY A 156 -11.56 8.47 9.75
CA GLY A 156 -12.61 7.89 8.93
C GLY A 156 -12.47 6.38 8.81
N PRO A 157 -13.59 5.68 8.56
CA PRO A 157 -13.54 4.25 8.28
C PRO A 157 -12.76 4.01 6.98
N GLY A 158 -11.90 2.99 6.97
CA GLY A 158 -11.29 2.50 5.73
C GLY A 158 -12.31 1.74 4.91
N THR A 159 -12.07 1.63 3.60
CA THR A 159 -12.88 0.81 2.70
C THR A 159 -12.25 -0.54 2.46
N GLN A 160 -13.05 -1.61 2.46
CA GLN A 160 -12.63 -2.93 2.01
C GLN A 160 -12.87 -3.14 0.51
N ARG A 161 -13.55 -2.19 -0.15
CA ARG A 161 -13.68 -2.22 -1.60
C ARG A 161 -12.35 -1.80 -2.21
N HIS A 162 -11.75 -2.72 -2.95
CA HIS A 162 -10.64 -2.43 -3.87
C HIS A 162 -11.19 -1.60 -5.01
N VAL A 163 -10.71 -0.37 -5.14
CA VAL A 163 -11.21 0.57 -6.15
C VAL A 163 -10.28 0.51 -7.35
N GLY A 164 -10.83 0.04 -8.47
CA GLY A 164 -10.29 0.21 -9.83
C GLY A 164 -9.05 -0.61 -10.14
N GLU A 165 -9.18 -1.80 -10.73
CA GLU A 165 -8.07 -2.30 -11.54
C GLU A 165 -7.78 -1.31 -12.69
N ALA A 166 -6.47 -1.13 -12.95
CA ALA A 166 -5.76 0.00 -13.58
C ALA A 166 -5.51 1.25 -12.68
N ASP A 167 -5.05 1.23 -11.43
CA ASP A 167 -4.10 0.35 -10.72
C ASP A 167 -4.32 0.45 -9.19
N GLY A 168 -5.53 0.16 -8.72
CA GLY A 168 -5.85 -0.02 -7.30
C GLY A 168 -5.30 -1.34 -6.77
N VAL A 169 -4.82 -1.32 -5.53
CA VAL A 169 -4.14 -2.47 -4.89
C VAL A 169 -4.97 -3.74 -5.06
N PRO A 170 -4.44 -4.79 -5.71
CA PRO A 170 -5.20 -6.00 -5.99
C PRO A 170 -5.68 -6.64 -4.69
N SER A 171 -6.87 -7.23 -4.77
CA SER A 171 -7.36 -8.08 -3.69
C SER A 171 -6.40 -9.24 -3.54
N LEU A 172 -5.88 -9.46 -2.34
CA LEU A 172 -5.02 -10.60 -2.03
C LEU A 172 -5.88 -11.69 -1.39
N PRO A 173 -6.04 -12.87 -2.03
CA PRO A 173 -6.77 -13.98 -1.44
C PRO A 173 -6.25 -14.32 -0.04
N GLY A 174 -7.15 -14.50 0.93
CA GLY A 174 -6.79 -14.78 2.34
C GLY A 174 -6.42 -13.56 3.19
N TRP A 175 -6.42 -12.34 2.60
CA TRP A 175 -6.16 -11.10 3.33
C TRP A 175 -7.44 -10.29 3.53
N ARG A 176 -7.54 -9.65 4.69
CA ARG A 176 -8.47 -8.55 4.91
C ARG A 176 -7.73 -7.25 4.63
N GLN A 177 -8.31 -6.40 3.80
CA GLN A 177 -7.68 -5.17 3.33
C GLN A 177 -8.57 -3.97 3.61
N TRP A 178 -7.96 -2.87 4.03
CA TRP A 178 -8.60 -1.59 4.22
C TRP A 178 -7.78 -0.50 3.56
N LEU A 179 -8.44 0.38 2.82
CA LEU A 179 -7.82 1.48 2.11
C LEU A 179 -8.37 2.82 2.61
N TRP A 180 -7.49 3.81 2.67
CA TRP A 180 -7.79 5.21 2.91
C TRP A 180 -7.13 6.04 1.82
N THR A 181 -7.86 6.99 1.25
CA THR A 181 -7.31 7.85 0.18
C THR A 181 -7.64 9.31 0.45
N GLY A 182 -6.78 10.22 0.00
CA GLY A 182 -6.99 11.65 0.19
C GLY A 182 -6.21 12.55 -0.78
N MET A 183 -6.71 13.78 -0.96
CA MET A 183 -6.11 14.80 -1.82
C MET A 183 -5.77 16.05 -0.99
N PRO A 184 -4.53 16.20 -0.51
CA PRO A 184 -4.07 17.49 0.00
C PRO A 184 -4.00 18.54 -1.11
N ALA A 185 -4.05 19.81 -0.72
CA ALA A 185 -3.71 20.90 -1.63
C ALA A 185 -2.26 20.76 -2.09
N ARG A 186 -1.99 21.08 -3.37
CA ARG A 186 -0.66 20.97 -3.98
C ARG A 186 0.42 21.64 -3.14
N GLY A 187 1.51 20.92 -2.89
CA GLY A 187 2.67 21.41 -2.16
C GLY A 187 2.43 21.60 -0.65
N SER A 188 1.26 21.22 -0.13
CA SER A 188 1.00 21.25 1.31
C SER A 188 1.95 20.29 2.01
N ARG A 189 2.57 20.73 3.10
CA ARG A 189 3.34 19.89 4.05
C ARG A 189 2.64 19.81 5.40
N SER A 190 1.33 20.02 5.40
CA SER A 190 0.49 20.00 6.59
C SER A 190 -0.89 19.56 6.15
N TRP A 191 -0.97 18.28 5.81
CA TRP A 191 -2.21 17.68 5.36
C TRP A 191 -3.17 17.62 6.54
N ARG A 192 -4.38 18.15 6.35
CA ARG A 192 -5.47 17.87 7.28
C ARG A 192 -5.93 16.45 7.02
N VAL A 193 -6.19 15.74 8.11
CA VAL A 193 -6.69 14.38 8.04
C VAL A 193 -7.97 14.36 7.18
N VAL A 194 -7.98 13.49 6.17
CA VAL A 194 -9.05 13.44 5.17
C VAL A 194 -10.23 12.66 5.73
N ALA A 195 -11.17 13.37 6.34
CA ALA A 195 -12.45 12.78 6.70
C ALA A 195 -13.31 12.64 5.43
N PRO A 196 -13.96 11.49 5.21
CA PRO A 196 -15.01 11.41 4.20
C PRO A 196 -16.13 12.42 4.53
N PRO A 197 -16.68 13.15 3.54
CA PRO A 197 -17.90 13.92 3.74
C PRO A 197 -18.99 13.08 4.42
N ARG A 198 -19.76 13.66 5.35
CA ARG A 198 -20.89 12.95 5.98
C ARG A 198 -21.88 12.50 4.90
N GLY A 199 -22.18 11.20 4.85
CA GLY A 199 -23.09 10.62 3.84
C GLY A 199 -22.43 10.25 2.51
N SER A 200 -21.13 10.53 2.32
CA SER A 200 -20.39 9.93 1.23
C SER A 200 -20.14 8.45 1.54
N GLY A 201 -20.39 7.58 0.55
CA GLY A 201 -19.92 6.20 0.60
C GLY A 201 -18.39 6.15 0.74
N PRO A 202 -17.78 4.95 0.83
CA PRO A 202 -16.33 4.82 0.96
C PRO A 202 -15.59 5.69 -0.08
N THR A 203 -14.76 6.63 0.38
CA THR A 203 -14.01 7.54 -0.50
C THR A 203 -13.12 6.70 -1.41
N SER A 204 -13.48 6.69 -2.69
CA SER A 204 -12.85 5.89 -3.73
C SER A 204 -12.38 6.88 -4.78
N LEU A 205 -11.12 7.30 -4.70
CA LEU A 205 -10.56 8.21 -5.70
C LEU A 205 -9.95 7.38 -6.82
N VAL A 206 -10.53 7.47 -8.03
CA VAL A 206 -9.93 6.91 -9.24
C VAL A 206 -9.01 7.98 -9.84
N VAL A 207 -7.71 7.70 -9.93
CA VAL A 207 -6.74 8.58 -10.58
C VAL A 207 -6.43 8.02 -11.96
N THR A 208 -6.86 8.70 -13.02
CA THR A 208 -6.77 8.18 -14.40
C THR A 208 -5.82 8.97 -15.31
N ASP A 209 -5.31 10.13 -14.89
CA ASP A 209 -4.50 11.02 -15.75
C ASP A 209 -3.35 11.70 -14.97
N LEU A 210 -2.20 11.90 -15.64
CA LEU A 210 -1.09 12.73 -15.15
C LEU A 210 -1.53 14.17 -14.84
N ARG A 211 -2.52 14.73 -15.55
CA ARG A 211 -3.06 16.07 -15.26
C ARG A 211 -3.68 16.17 -13.87
N PHE A 212 -4.16 15.07 -13.30
CA PHE A 212 -4.64 15.06 -11.93
C PHE A 212 -3.53 15.48 -10.95
N TYR A 213 -2.32 14.99 -11.18
CA TYR A 213 -1.13 15.33 -10.39
C TYR A 213 -0.57 16.73 -10.67
N ASP A 214 -1.12 17.46 -11.66
CA ASP A 214 -0.79 18.87 -11.87
C ASP A 214 -1.44 19.77 -10.83
N GLN A 215 -2.59 19.34 -10.31
CA GLN A 215 -3.42 20.12 -9.39
C GLN A 215 -3.38 19.59 -7.96
N TYR A 216 -3.08 18.30 -7.78
CA TYR A 216 -3.15 17.64 -6.49
C TYR A 216 -1.93 16.77 -6.23
N ASP A 217 -1.55 16.69 -4.96
CA ASP A 217 -0.77 15.55 -4.48
C ASP A 217 -1.74 14.49 -3.95
N PHE A 218 -1.30 13.24 -3.88
CA PHE A 218 -2.19 12.12 -3.51
C PHE A 218 -1.65 11.31 -2.34
N LEU A 219 -2.55 10.95 -1.41
CA LEU A 219 -2.26 10.17 -0.23
C LEU A 219 -3.01 8.83 -0.25
N ILE A 220 -2.30 7.75 0.09
CA ILE A 220 -2.86 6.42 0.28
C ILE A 220 -2.43 5.89 1.64
N GLY A 221 -3.38 5.43 2.43
CA GLY A 221 -3.18 4.51 3.55
C GLY A 221 -3.69 3.13 3.16
N ASP A 222 -2.93 2.09 3.48
CA ASP A 222 -3.31 0.69 3.24
C ASP A 222 -3.04 -0.12 4.50
N LEU A 223 -3.99 -0.96 4.89
CA LEU A 223 -3.82 -1.99 5.90
C LEU A 223 -4.21 -3.31 5.27
N LYS A 224 -3.28 -4.26 5.28
CA LYS A 224 -3.55 -5.65 4.95
C LYS A 224 -3.30 -6.50 6.17
N THR A 225 -4.21 -7.40 6.51
CA THR A 225 -4.05 -8.34 7.61
C THR A 225 -4.42 -9.75 7.18
N ARG A 226 -3.57 -10.72 7.51
CA ARG A 226 -3.81 -12.16 7.38
C ARG A 226 -3.71 -12.80 8.76
N ASP A 227 -4.50 -13.84 8.99
CA ASP A 227 -4.41 -14.67 10.18
C ASP A 227 -4.63 -16.14 9.79
N ASP A 228 -3.53 -16.83 9.51
CA ASP A 228 -3.43 -18.26 9.14
C ASP A 228 -2.61 -19.06 10.19
N GLY A 229 -2.69 -18.65 11.46
CA GLY A 229 -1.97 -19.27 12.58
C GLY A 229 -0.71 -18.51 13.00
N ARG A 230 -0.24 -17.57 12.17
CA ARG A 230 0.73 -16.53 12.53
C ARG A 230 0.23 -15.18 12.01
N PRO A 231 -0.32 -14.32 12.88
CA PRO A 231 -0.93 -13.09 12.40
C PRO A 231 0.13 -12.17 11.78
N LEU A 232 -0.20 -11.62 10.62
CA LEU A 232 0.66 -10.77 9.81
C LEU A 232 -0.14 -9.55 9.37
N SER A 233 0.41 -8.36 9.57
CA SER A 233 -0.18 -7.11 9.09
C SER A 233 0.83 -6.24 8.38
N ILE A 234 0.37 -5.56 7.33
CA ILE A 234 1.15 -4.61 6.55
C ILE A 234 0.40 -3.29 6.59
N LEU A 235 0.98 -2.28 7.23
CA LEU A 235 0.51 -0.92 7.23
C LEU A 235 1.37 -0.11 6.28
N SER A 236 0.77 0.55 5.30
CA SER A 236 1.49 1.37 4.33
C SER A 236 0.90 2.77 4.26
N PHE A 237 1.79 3.73 4.09
CA PHE A 237 1.50 5.10 3.73
C PHE A 237 2.25 5.42 2.45
N ALA A 238 1.55 5.91 1.43
CA ALA A 238 2.16 6.39 0.21
C ALA A 238 1.70 7.82 -0.08
N TYR A 239 2.65 8.65 -0.50
CA TYR A 239 2.44 10.02 -0.94
C TYR A 239 3.06 10.20 -2.32
N THR A 240 2.24 10.59 -3.31
CA THR A 240 2.70 10.80 -4.68
C THR A 240 2.60 12.26 -5.08
N THR A 241 3.70 12.78 -5.63
CA THR A 241 3.82 14.16 -6.13
C THR A 241 4.51 14.21 -7.48
N ARG A 242 4.52 15.39 -8.11
CA ARG A 242 5.35 15.67 -9.28
C ARG A 242 6.78 16.09 -8.85
N ALA A 243 7.79 15.42 -9.40
CA ALA A 243 9.21 15.72 -9.22
C ALA A 243 9.57 17.08 -9.84
N GLY A 244 10.18 17.97 -9.05
CA GLY A 244 10.73 19.23 -9.56
C GLY A 244 10.38 20.50 -8.79
N HIS A 245 9.95 20.42 -7.53
CA HIS A 245 9.83 21.57 -6.62
C HIS A 245 10.31 21.22 -5.21
#